data_AF-A0A7W0LW36-F1
#
_entry.id   AF-A0A7W0LW36-F1
#
_cell.length_a   1.000
_cell.length_b   1.000
_cell.length_c   1.000
_cell.angle_alpha   90.00
_cell.angle_beta   90.00
_cell.angle_gamma   90.00
#
_symmetry.space_group_name_H-M   'P 1'
#
loop_
_entity.id
_entity.type
_entity.pdbx_description
1 polymer ?
#
loop_
_entity_poly.entity_id
_entity_poly.type
_entity_poly.pdbx_seq_one_letter_code
_entity_poly.pdbx_strand_id
1 'polypeptide(L)'
;MARLDQELYEKVRAHGVRKRVARTVAEAAGKADSRTPQALKDAAKRLHSVASELEDRASGGPEKRKRAAQKAVRTRKANAEQRSRAAKKGAKTRAKVK
;
A
#
# COMPACT_ATOMS: atom_id res chain seq x y z
N MET A 1 22.96 27.30 -19.71
CA MET A 1 22.37 26.92 -18.41
C MET A 1 21.08 26.14 -18.67
N ALA A 2 20.89 24.97 -18.07
CA ALA A 2 19.60 24.28 -18.15
C ALA A 2 18.50 25.23 -17.64
N ARG A 3 17.47 25.44 -18.44
CA ARG A 3 16.41 26.41 -18.13
C ARG A 3 15.51 25.76 -17.10
N LEU A 4 15.63 26.14 -15.83
CA LEU A 4 14.77 25.63 -14.77
C LEU A 4 13.30 25.88 -15.14
N ASP A 5 12.46 24.86 -15.05
CA ASP A 5 11.02 25.06 -15.10
C ASP A 5 10.56 25.72 -13.80
N GLN A 6 10.50 27.05 -13.82
CA GLN A 6 10.20 27.88 -12.66
C GLN A 6 8.76 27.65 -12.15
N GLU A 7 7.82 27.44 -13.06
CA GLU A 7 6.41 27.19 -12.70
C GLU A 7 6.27 25.85 -11.97
N LEU A 8 6.93 24.80 -12.48
CA LEU A 8 6.96 23.50 -11.82
C LEU A 8 7.66 23.56 -10.47
N TYR A 9 8.77 24.29 -10.38
CA TYR A 9 9.48 24.50 -9.11
C TYR A 9 8.58 25.15 -8.06
N GLU A 10 7.86 26.21 -8.42
CA GLU A 10 6.97 26.95 -7.51
C GLU A 10 5.79 26.09 -7.06
N LYS A 11 5.12 25.39 -7.98
CA LYS A 11 4.03 24.46 -7.63
C LYS A 11 4.49 23.37 -6.67
N VAL A 12 5.60 22.70 -6.97
CA VAL A 12 6.14 21.63 -6.12
C VAL A 12 6.53 22.17 -4.74
N ARG A 13 7.07 23.40 -4.67
CA ARG A 13 7.43 24.03 -3.39
C ARG A 13 6.21 24.44 -2.58
N ALA A 14 5.15 24.96 -3.23
CA ALA A 14 3.89 25.33 -2.59
C ALA A 14 3.19 24.12 -1.95
N HIS A 15 3.32 22.93 -2.55
CA HIS A 15 2.84 21.67 -1.98
C HIS A 15 3.76 21.07 -0.88
N GLY A 16 4.70 21.87 -0.34
CA GLY A 16 5.49 21.50 0.83
C GLY A 16 6.77 20.71 0.54
N VAL A 17 7.06 20.34 -0.70
CA VAL A 17 8.24 19.53 -1.07
C VAL A 17 9.54 20.33 -0.91
N ARG A 18 10.51 19.84 -0.12
CA ARG A 18 11.77 20.55 0.20
C ARG A 18 12.45 21.16 -1.04
N LYS A 19 13.05 22.35 -0.88
CA LYS A 19 13.76 23.11 -1.92
C LYS A 19 14.67 22.26 -2.81
N ARG A 20 15.49 21.38 -2.22
CA ARG A 20 16.42 20.52 -2.99
C ARG A 20 15.68 19.57 -3.94
N VAL A 21 14.57 18.98 -3.49
CA VAL A 21 13.78 18.03 -4.27
C VAL A 21 12.99 18.76 -5.37
N ALA A 22 12.34 19.88 -5.01
CA ALA A 22 11.66 20.74 -5.99
C ALA A 22 12.61 21.18 -7.11
N ARG A 23 13.83 21.59 -6.75
CA ARG A 23 14.88 21.97 -7.70
C ARG A 23 15.29 20.83 -8.61
N THR A 24 15.52 19.62 -8.07
CA THR A 24 15.88 18.46 -8.91
C THR A 24 14.78 18.06 -9.90
N VAL A 25 13.50 18.19 -9.52
CA VAL A 25 12.37 17.88 -10.42
C VAL A 25 12.25 18.93 -11.53
N ALA A 26 12.36 20.21 -11.16
CA ALA A 26 12.30 21.32 -12.11
C ALA A 26 13.52 21.38 -13.05
N GLU A 27 14.71 21.01 -12.57
CA GLU A 27 15.91 20.88 -13.41
C GLU A 27 15.81 19.68 -14.35
N ALA A 28 15.18 18.58 -13.93
CA ALA A 28 14.93 17.44 -14.79
C ALA A 28 13.96 17.81 -15.92
N ALA A 29 12.89 18.54 -15.60
CA ALA A 29 11.91 19.04 -16.58
C ALA A 29 12.49 20.08 -17.56
N GLY A 30 13.38 20.93 -17.06
CA GLY A 30 14.02 22.02 -17.80
C GLY A 30 15.10 21.60 -18.81
N LYS A 31 15.47 20.31 -18.84
CA LYS A 31 16.44 19.79 -19.81
C LYS A 31 15.73 19.48 -21.13
N ALA A 32 16.18 20.07 -22.22
CA ALA A 32 15.72 19.71 -23.57
C ALA A 32 16.51 18.49 -24.09
N ASP A 33 16.43 17.35 -23.41
CA ASP A 33 17.04 16.10 -23.85
C ASP A 33 15.96 15.00 -23.95
N SER A 34 16.17 14.05 -24.86
CA SER A 34 15.37 12.84 -25.05
C SER A 34 15.11 12.03 -23.77
N ARG A 35 15.97 12.17 -22.76
CA ARG A 35 15.88 11.48 -21.46
C ARG A 35 15.02 12.20 -20.41
N THR A 36 14.72 13.47 -20.62
CA THR A 36 13.87 14.30 -19.74
C THR A 36 12.50 13.70 -19.43
N PRO A 37 11.72 13.18 -20.40
CA PRO A 37 10.43 12.57 -20.10
C PRO A 37 10.54 11.35 -19.19
N GLN A 38 11.65 10.59 -19.26
CA GLN A 38 11.85 9.43 -18.38
C GLN A 38 12.19 9.85 -16.96
N ALA A 39 13.08 10.84 -16.80
CA ALA A 39 13.45 11.35 -15.47
C ALA A 39 12.26 11.95 -14.72
N LEU A 40 11.38 12.66 -15.43
CA LEU A 40 10.11 13.18 -14.89
C LEU A 40 9.15 12.05 -14.47
N LYS A 41 8.99 11.03 -15.31
CA LYS A 41 8.17 9.84 -14.97
C LYS A 41 8.68 9.14 -13.72
N ASP A 42 9.99 8.99 -13.58
CA ASP A 42 10.59 8.34 -12.41
C ASP A 42 10.40 9.18 -11.14
N ALA A 43 10.54 10.51 -11.23
CA ALA A 43 10.28 11.42 -10.12
C ALA A 43 8.80 11.38 -9.71
N ALA A 44 7.87 11.40 -10.67
CA ALA A 44 6.44 11.28 -10.41
C ALA A 44 6.10 9.93 -9.76
N LYS A 45 6.70 8.83 -10.23
CA LYS A 45 6.51 7.49 -9.66
C LYS A 45 6.97 7.42 -8.21
N ARG A 46 8.11 8.04 -7.87
CA ARG A 46 8.61 8.11 -6.49
C ARG A 46 7.66 8.89 -5.58
N LEU A 47 7.17 10.04 -6.04
CA LEU A 47 6.21 10.86 -5.29
C LEU A 47 4.88 10.11 -5.08
N HIS A 48 4.37 9.45 -6.13
CA HIS A 48 3.18 8.62 -6.03
C HIS A 48 3.35 7.47 -5.04
N SER A 49 4.49 6.78 -5.05
CA SER A 49 4.77 5.70 -4.08
C SER A 49 4.70 6.20 -2.64
N VAL A 50 5.29 7.37 -2.36
CA VAL A 50 5.23 7.97 -1.01
C VAL A 50 3.80 8.38 -0.65
N ALA A 51 3.04 8.93 -1.60
CA ALA A 51 1.63 9.25 -1.37
C ALA A 51 0.82 8.00 -1.02
N SER A 52 1.00 6.91 -1.77
CA SER A 52 0.35 5.62 -1.48
C SER A 52 0.71 5.07 -0.11
N GLU A 53 1.98 5.19 0.33
CA GLU A 53 2.37 4.78 1.69
C GLU A 53 1.70 5.63 2.78
N LEU A 54 1.53 6.94 2.55
CA LEU A 54 0.83 7.83 3.48
C LEU A 54 -0.66 7.48 3.56
N GLU A 55 -1.30 7.20 2.42
CA GLU A 55 -2.68 6.72 2.35
C GLU A 55 -2.86 5.37 3.06
N ASP A 56 -1.91 4.45 2.86
CA ASP A 56 -1.91 3.16 3.57
C ASP A 56 -1.75 3.38 5.08
N ARG A 57 -0.87 4.27 5.54
CA ARG A 57 -0.76 4.58 6.97
C ARG A 57 -2.03 5.23 7.53
N ALA A 58 -2.64 6.15 6.79
CA ALA A 58 -3.86 6.84 7.20
C ALA A 58 -5.07 5.87 7.27
N SER A 59 -5.18 4.94 6.32
CA SER A 59 -6.29 3.98 6.24
C SER A 59 -6.10 2.72 7.10
N GLY A 60 -4.92 2.55 7.71
CA GLY A 60 -4.51 1.35 8.45
C GLY A 60 -3.91 0.24 7.58
N GLY A 61 -3.86 0.45 6.26
CA GLY A 61 -2.92 -0.18 5.35
C GLY A 61 -3.09 -1.69 5.15
N PRO A 62 -2.09 -2.35 4.52
CA PRO A 62 -2.10 -3.79 4.27
C PRO A 62 -2.17 -4.62 5.55
N GLU A 63 -1.65 -4.12 6.68
CA GLU A 63 -1.72 -4.81 7.96
C GLU A 63 -3.16 -4.95 8.50
N LYS A 64 -4.03 -3.94 8.30
CA LYS A 64 -5.46 -4.08 8.62
C LYS A 64 -6.13 -5.17 7.78
N ARG A 65 -5.83 -5.22 6.47
CA ARG A 65 -6.33 -6.27 5.56
C ARG A 65 -5.86 -7.66 5.99
N LYS A 66 -4.58 -7.79 6.34
CA LYS A 66 -3.96 -9.03 6.83
C LYS A 66 -4.58 -9.53 8.13
N ARG A 67 -4.84 -8.63 9.09
CA ARG A 67 -5.53 -8.98 10.35
C ARG A 67 -6.94 -9.48 10.11
N ALA A 68 -7.69 -8.84 9.21
CA ALA A 68 -9.04 -9.30 8.83
C ALA A 68 -9.00 -10.69 8.19
N ALA A 69 -8.05 -10.94 7.28
CA ALA A 69 -7.87 -12.26 6.67
C ALA A 69 -7.52 -13.34 7.71
N GLN A 70 -6.60 -13.05 8.63
CA GLN A 70 -6.25 -13.98 9.71
C GLN A 70 -7.45 -14.29 10.61
N LYS A 71 -8.28 -13.29 10.94
CA LYS A 71 -9.51 -13.49 11.71
C LYS A 71 -10.46 -14.45 10.97
N ALA A 72 -10.68 -14.23 9.67
CA ALA A 72 -11.54 -15.10 8.86
C ALA A 72 -11.02 -16.54 8.83
N VAL A 73 -9.70 -16.74 8.67
CA VAL A 73 -9.08 -18.07 8.72
C VAL A 73 -9.28 -18.73 10.08
N ARG A 74 -9.07 -18.00 11.19
CA ARG A 74 -9.29 -18.52 12.55
C ARG A 74 -10.73 -18.98 12.76
N THR A 75 -11.71 -18.17 12.31
CA THR A 75 -13.13 -18.52 12.40
C THR A 75 -13.47 -19.78 11.59
N ARG A 76 -12.95 -19.91 10.36
CA ARG A 76 -13.16 -21.12 9.55
C ARG A 76 -12.60 -22.38 10.23
N LYS A 77 -11.40 -22.28 10.83
CA LYS A 77 -10.80 -23.38 11.59
C LYS A 77 -11.64 -23.76 12.82
N ALA A 78 -12.05 -22.78 13.62
CA ALA A 78 -12.87 -23.02 14.81
C ALA A 78 -14.21 -23.71 14.47
N ASN A 79 -14.89 -23.27 13.41
CA ASN A 79 -16.15 -23.88 12.96
C ASN A 79 -15.95 -25.33 12.48
N ALA A 80 -14.86 -25.62 11.79
CA ALA A 80 -14.53 -26.98 11.35
C ALA A 80 -14.24 -27.90 12.56
N GLU A 81 -13.48 -27.43 13.53
CA GLU A 81 -13.23 -28.17 14.77
C GLU A 81 -14.52 -28.43 15.56
N GLN A 82 -15.40 -27.44 15.68
CA GLN A 82 -16.67 -27.58 16.36
C GLN A 82 -17.54 -28.67 15.71
N ARG A 83 -17.64 -28.67 14.38
CA ARG A 83 -18.35 -29.73 13.63
C ARG A 83 -17.74 -31.11 13.86
N SER A 84 -16.41 -31.20 13.84
CA SER A 84 -15.71 -32.47 14.11
C SER A 84 -15.97 -32.97 15.53
N ARG A 85 -15.87 -32.10 16.54
CA ARG A 85 -16.15 -32.44 17.94
C ARG A 85 -17.60 -32.89 18.13
N ALA A 86 -18.55 -32.21 17.50
CA ALA A 86 -19.96 -32.59 17.54
C ALA A 86 -20.20 -33.97 16.91
N ALA A 87 -19.60 -34.24 15.74
CA ALA A 87 -19.69 -35.54 15.07
C ALA A 87 -19.10 -36.67 15.93
N LYS A 88 -17.90 -36.46 16.49
CA LYS A 88 -17.26 -37.41 17.41
C LYS A 88 -18.12 -37.67 18.65
N LYS A 89 -18.70 -36.61 19.24
CA LYS A 89 -19.61 -36.73 20.38
C LYS A 89 -20.85 -37.55 20.01
N GLY A 90 -21.49 -37.26 18.89
CA GLY A 90 -22.66 -38.01 18.41
C GLY A 90 -22.35 -39.48 18.12
N ALA A 91 -21.19 -39.79 17.53
CA ALA A 91 -20.73 -41.17 17.33
C ALA A 91 -20.54 -41.90 18.67
N LYS A 92 -19.86 -41.25 19.63
CA LYS A 92 -19.65 -41.81 20.98
C LYS A 92 -20.97 -42.06 21.72
N THR A 93 -21.94 -41.16 21.60
CA THR A 93 -23.27 -41.35 22.19
C THR A 93 -24.00 -42.53 21.55
N ARG A 94 -24.00 -42.63 20.21
CA ARG A 94 -24.64 -43.76 19.52
C ARG A 94 -24.00 -45.11 19.87
N ALA A 95 -22.68 -45.16 20.01
CA ALA A 95 -21.96 -46.36 20.40
C ALA A 95 -22.25 -46.84 21.84
N LYS A 96 -22.82 -45.98 22.71
CA LYS A 96 -23.23 -46.35 24.07
C LYS A 96 -24.68 -46.84 24.16
N VAL A 97 -25.51 -46.53 23.16
CA VAL A 97 -26.94 -46.86 23.14
C VAL A 97 -27.19 -48.13 22.31
N LYS A 98 -26.22 -48.54 21.51
CA LYS A 98 -26.19 -49.82 20.80
C LYS A 98 -25.51 -50.87 21.68
#